data_AF-A0A9X5CML9-F1
#
_entry.id   AF-A0A9X5CML9-F1
#
_cell.length_a   1.000
_cell.length_b   1.000
_cell.length_c   1.000
_cell.angle_alpha   90.00
_cell.angle_beta   90.00
_cell.angle_gamma   90.00
#
_symmetry.space_group_name_H-M   'P 1'
#
loop_
_entity.id
_entity.type
_entity.pdbx_description
1 polymer ?
#
loop_
_entity_poly.entity_id
_entity_poly.type
_entity_poly.pdbx_seq_one_letter_code
_entity_poly.pdbx_strand_id
1 'polypeptide(L)'
;MGRRRHLGEGLHRPARPGRRRRRPRLGRRSRLHCRARTPARRRGPSKGAPAGEPADHALGRSRGGLTTKIHLVADGGCRPLAFVITPGQAGDAPAFEQVMARLRVPRRIGRPRVTPDVVLADKAYSSRAIRLHLRQRKIRAVIPQPADQAANRKRRGRLGGRPPAFDRETYKQRNT
;
A
#
# COMPACT_ATOMS: atom_id res chain seq x y z
N MET A 1 12.94 -46.46 -50.93
CA MET A 1 13.78 -47.64 -51.21
C MET A 1 15.20 -47.28 -50.76
N GLY A 2 15.90 -47.87 -49.79
CA GLY A 2 15.69 -49.01 -48.91
C GLY A 2 16.86 -49.12 -47.88
N ARG A 3 16.60 -49.91 -46.82
CA ARG A 3 17.54 -50.69 -45.97
C ARG A 3 18.52 -49.90 -45.05
N ARG A 4 18.30 -49.83 -43.73
CA ARG A 4 18.62 -50.82 -42.65
C ARG A 4 20.06 -51.37 -42.71
N ARG A 5 20.86 -51.15 -41.65
CA ARG A 5 21.26 -52.14 -40.60
C ARG A 5 22.45 -51.63 -39.76
N HIS A 6 22.37 -51.89 -38.46
CA HIS A 6 23.41 -51.77 -37.43
C HIS A 6 24.37 -52.99 -37.43
N LEU A 7 25.57 -52.86 -36.83
CA LEU A 7 26.10 -53.63 -35.66
C LEU A 7 27.64 -53.81 -35.65
N GLY A 8 28.22 -53.85 -34.44
CA GLY A 8 29.57 -54.33 -34.08
C GLY A 8 30.30 -53.38 -33.11
N GLU A 9 30.17 -53.52 -31.77
CA GLU A 9 30.98 -54.36 -30.84
C GLU A 9 32.46 -53.95 -30.76
N GLY A 10 33.17 -53.80 -29.63
CA GLY A 10 32.99 -53.92 -28.18
C GLY A 10 34.28 -53.31 -27.56
N LEU A 11 34.38 -52.92 -26.28
CA LEU A 11 34.89 -53.78 -25.20
C LEU A 11 35.21 -52.95 -23.94
N HIS A 12 35.16 -53.65 -22.81
CA HIS A 12 35.82 -53.42 -21.51
C HIS A 12 35.22 -52.48 -20.44
N ARG A 13 34.85 -53.16 -19.34
CA ARG A 13 34.41 -52.75 -18.01
C ARG A 13 35.63 -52.44 -17.12
N PRO A 14 35.47 -51.64 -16.05
CA PRO A 14 35.68 -52.25 -14.73
C PRO A 14 34.66 -51.81 -13.68
N ALA A 15 34.75 -52.41 -12.50
CA ALA A 15 33.71 -52.49 -11.49
C ALA A 15 34.02 -51.72 -10.17
N ARG A 16 32.93 -51.49 -9.41
CA ARG A 16 32.81 -51.26 -7.93
C ARG A 16 32.98 -49.80 -7.43
N PRO A 17 32.52 -49.40 -6.20
CA PRO A 17 31.72 -50.10 -5.17
C PRO A 17 30.54 -49.28 -4.55
N GLY A 18 29.66 -49.99 -3.81
CA GLY A 18 29.39 -49.70 -2.39
C GLY A 18 28.58 -48.46 -1.93
N ARG A 19 27.30 -48.71 -1.63
CA ARG A 19 26.45 -48.15 -0.55
C ARG A 19 26.98 -46.93 0.25
N ARG A 20 26.22 -45.82 0.25
CA ARG A 20 25.96 -45.01 1.45
C ARG A 20 24.50 -44.54 1.52
N ARG A 21 23.76 -45.15 2.46
CA ARG A 21 22.47 -44.68 2.96
C ARG A 21 22.64 -43.26 3.51
N ARG A 22 21.88 -42.27 3.01
CA ARG A 22 21.67 -41.00 3.71
C ARG A 22 20.30 -41.03 4.38
N ARG A 23 20.34 -41.01 5.72
CA ARG A 23 19.21 -40.95 6.65
C ARG A 23 18.34 -39.70 6.41
N PRO A 24 17.03 -39.74 6.69
CA PRO A 24 16.18 -38.56 6.69
C PRO A 24 16.59 -37.64 7.86
N ARG A 25 16.97 -36.40 7.55
CA ARG A 25 17.22 -35.39 8.59
C ARG A 25 15.88 -34.80 9.03
N LEU A 26 15.44 -35.27 10.20
CA LEU A 26 14.72 -34.56 11.26
C LEU A 26 14.00 -33.27 10.85
N GLY A 27 12.67 -33.35 10.85
CA GLY A 27 11.76 -32.23 10.65
C GLY A 27 12.13 -31.03 11.52
N ARG A 28 12.32 -29.88 10.88
CA ARG A 28 12.18 -28.59 11.55
C ARG A 28 10.74 -28.50 12.03
N ARG A 29 10.55 -28.67 13.35
CA ARG A 29 9.33 -28.24 14.04
C ARG A 29 9.13 -26.77 13.73
N SER A 30 8.29 -26.47 12.74
CA SER A 30 7.77 -25.13 12.58
C SER A 30 6.98 -24.82 13.85
N ARG A 31 7.47 -23.90 14.68
CA ARG A 31 6.65 -23.25 15.71
C ARG A 31 5.74 -22.23 15.02
N LEU A 32 5.01 -22.69 14.02
CA LEU A 32 3.84 -21.99 13.52
C LEU A 32 2.75 -22.27 14.55
N HIS A 33 2.64 -21.42 15.56
CA HIS A 33 1.35 -21.21 16.19
C HIS A 33 0.44 -20.50 15.17
N CYS A 34 0.03 -21.25 14.14
CA CYS A 34 -1.18 -20.98 13.37
C CYS A 34 -2.38 -21.30 14.26
N ARG A 35 -2.50 -20.61 15.40
CA ARG A 35 -3.83 -20.50 16.00
C ARG A 35 -4.56 -19.49 15.14
N ALA A 36 -5.52 -19.98 14.36
CA ALA A 36 -6.58 -19.14 13.85
C ALA A 36 -7.08 -18.31 15.03
N ARG A 37 -6.81 -17.01 15.03
CA ARG A 37 -7.35 -16.12 16.04
C ARG A 37 -8.86 -16.15 15.87
N THR A 38 -9.58 -16.20 16.99
CA THR A 38 -11.04 -16.27 17.04
C THR A 38 -11.62 -15.27 16.03
N PRO A 39 -12.51 -15.71 15.11
CA PRO A 39 -13.10 -14.79 14.15
C PRO A 39 -13.68 -13.62 14.94
N ALA A 40 -13.36 -12.38 14.51
CA ALA A 40 -14.25 -11.28 14.86
C ALA A 40 -15.59 -11.72 14.28
N ARG A 41 -16.56 -12.06 15.12
CA ARG A 41 -17.90 -12.41 14.65
C ARG A 41 -18.30 -11.26 13.73
N ARG A 42 -18.45 -11.53 12.43
CA ARG A 42 -19.15 -10.62 11.54
C ARG A 42 -20.57 -10.59 12.08
N ARG A 43 -20.87 -9.65 12.97
CA ARG A 43 -22.26 -9.35 13.33
C ARG A 43 -22.87 -8.83 12.03
N GLY A 44 -23.94 -9.46 11.57
CA GLY A 44 -24.75 -8.89 10.51
C GLY A 44 -25.23 -7.49 10.93
N PRO A 45 -25.66 -6.65 9.98
CA PRO A 45 -26.17 -5.32 10.32
C PRO A 45 -27.23 -5.46 11.41
N SER A 46 -27.05 -4.75 12.52
CA SER A 46 -28.06 -4.68 13.58
C SER A 46 -29.31 -4.02 13.00
N LYS A 47 -30.50 -4.57 13.30
CA LYS A 47 -31.76 -3.88 13.02
C LYS A 47 -31.70 -2.51 13.71
N GLY A 48 -31.79 -1.43 12.93
CA GLY A 48 -31.72 -0.05 13.43
C GLY A 48 -30.32 0.59 13.46
N ALA A 49 -29.32 0.03 12.78
CA ALA A 49 -28.04 0.73 12.62
C ALA A 49 -28.26 2.11 11.96
N PRO A 50 -27.66 3.20 12.50
CA PRO A 50 -27.82 4.53 11.95
C PRO A 50 -27.35 4.57 10.49
N ALA A 51 -28.14 5.23 9.64
CA ALA A 51 -27.87 5.30 8.21
C ALA A 51 -26.48 5.93 7.95
N GLY A 52 -25.61 5.19 7.24
CA GLY A 52 -24.26 5.64 6.88
C GLY A 52 -23.15 5.24 7.85
N GLU A 53 -23.45 4.51 8.93
CA GLU A 53 -22.41 3.92 9.78
C GLU A 53 -21.67 2.78 9.06
N PRO A 54 -20.32 2.79 9.00
CA PRO A 54 -19.55 1.70 8.42
C PRO A 54 -19.81 0.39 9.16
N ALA A 55 -19.96 -0.73 8.43
CA ALA A 55 -20.23 -2.05 9.01
C ALA A 55 -19.14 -2.55 9.99
N ASP A 56 -17.95 -1.97 9.92
CA ASP A 56 -16.84 -2.26 10.80
C ASP A 56 -16.63 -1.23 11.90
N HIS A 57 -17.49 -0.20 12.00
CA HIS A 57 -17.39 0.91 12.95
C HIS A 57 -16.00 1.60 12.92
N ALA A 58 -15.34 1.56 11.75
CA ALA A 58 -13.95 1.98 11.58
C ALA A 58 -12.93 1.24 12.47
N LEU A 59 -13.28 0.05 12.96
CA LEU A 59 -12.39 -0.87 13.68
C LEU A 59 -11.82 -1.91 12.70
N GLY A 60 -10.51 -2.09 12.75
CA GLY A 60 -9.79 -2.94 11.82
C GLY A 60 -8.82 -3.90 12.47
N ARG A 61 -8.45 -4.98 11.77
CA ARG A 61 -7.42 -5.92 12.22
C ARG A 61 -6.05 -5.47 11.70
N SER A 62 -5.09 -5.29 12.59
CA SER A 62 -3.68 -5.12 12.27
C SER A 62 -2.82 -6.18 12.97
N ARG A 63 -1.50 -6.20 12.70
CA ARG A 63 -0.56 -7.13 13.37
C ARG A 63 -0.58 -6.99 14.90
N GLY A 64 -0.89 -5.79 15.41
CA GLY A 64 -0.95 -5.47 16.84
C GLY A 64 -2.30 -5.73 17.52
N GLY A 65 -3.37 -6.05 16.79
CA GLY A 65 -4.71 -6.21 17.36
C GLY A 65 -5.77 -5.43 16.60
N LEU A 66 -6.84 -5.02 17.30
CA LEU A 66 -7.85 -4.13 16.72
C LEU A 66 -7.36 -2.69 16.75
N THR A 67 -7.36 -2.02 15.60
CA THR A 67 -6.86 -0.65 15.45
C THR A 67 -7.71 0.15 14.48
N THR A 68 -7.55 1.47 14.54
CA THR A 68 -8.22 2.47 13.70
C THR A 68 -7.17 3.45 13.17
N LYS A 69 -7.45 4.09 12.04
CA LYS A 69 -6.64 5.18 11.48
C LYS A 69 -7.45 6.46 11.45
N ILE A 70 -6.79 7.58 11.75
CA ILE A 70 -7.34 8.92 11.59
C ILE A 70 -6.60 9.57 10.44
N HIS A 71 -7.34 9.92 9.39
CA HIS A 71 -6.85 10.70 8.27
C HIS A 71 -7.30 12.13 8.47
N LEU A 72 -6.36 13.03 8.73
CA LEU A 72 -6.64 14.42 9.12
C LEU A 72 -6.01 15.39 8.12
N VAL A 73 -6.74 16.45 7.78
CA VAL A 73 -6.19 17.65 7.14
C VAL A 73 -6.25 18.80 8.13
N ALA A 74 -5.13 19.52 8.24
CA ALA A 74 -4.99 20.70 9.07
C ALA A 74 -4.48 21.89 8.24
N ASP A 75 -4.74 23.11 8.71
CA ASP A 75 -4.15 24.32 8.14
C ASP A 75 -2.68 24.52 8.57
N GLY A 76 -2.05 25.60 8.12
CA GLY A 76 -0.66 25.91 8.49
C GLY A 76 -0.46 26.30 9.96
N GLY A 77 -1.53 26.50 10.73
CA GLY A 77 -1.51 26.72 12.17
C GLY A 77 -1.87 25.47 12.98
N CYS A 78 -1.78 24.28 12.38
CA CYS A 78 -2.14 23.00 12.96
C CYS A 78 -3.62 22.87 13.37
N ARG A 79 -4.53 23.70 12.85
CA ARG A 79 -5.96 23.60 13.16
C ARG A 79 -6.60 22.51 12.31
N PRO A 80 -7.27 21.51 12.90
CA PRO A 80 -7.94 20.46 12.14
C PRO A 80 -9.10 21.02 11.33
N LEU A 81 -9.11 20.78 10.02
CA LEU A 81 -10.15 21.25 9.10
C LEU A 81 -11.14 20.15 8.71
N ALA A 82 -10.65 18.93 8.54
CA ALA A 82 -11.47 17.76 8.19
C ALA A 82 -10.74 16.47 8.55
N PHE A 83 -11.50 15.47 9.00
CA PHE A 83 -10.96 14.14 9.22
C PHE A 83 -11.92 13.02 8.76
N VAL A 84 -11.33 11.87 8.52
CA VAL A 84 -12.01 10.60 8.24
C VAL A 84 -11.37 9.53 9.10
N ILE A 85 -12.20 8.70 9.71
CA ILE A 85 -11.76 7.57 10.52
C ILE A 85 -11.99 6.30 9.69
N THR A 86 -10.97 5.45 9.60
CA THR A 86 -11.05 4.18 8.86
C THR A 86 -10.49 3.03 9.69
N PRO A 87 -10.86 1.78 9.40
CA PRO A 87 -10.24 0.60 9.98
C PRO A 87 -8.71 0.59 9.86
N GLY A 88 -8.04 -0.02 10.83
CA GLY A 88 -6.58 -0.09 10.88
C GLY A 88 -5.89 -0.66 9.63
N GLN A 89 -6.50 -1.64 8.95
CA GLN A 89 -5.98 -2.20 7.70
C GLN A 89 -6.29 -1.37 6.45
N ALA A 90 -7.12 -0.32 6.55
CA ALA A 90 -7.50 0.48 5.41
C ALA A 90 -6.27 1.17 4.80
N GLY A 91 -6.27 1.24 3.47
CA GLY A 91 -5.21 1.94 2.73
C GLY A 91 -5.37 3.46 2.87
N ASP A 92 -4.25 4.17 2.85
CA ASP A 92 -4.27 5.64 3.03
C ASP A 92 -4.79 6.36 1.78
N ALA A 93 -4.57 5.79 0.58
CA ALA A 93 -4.94 6.45 -0.66
C ALA A 93 -6.47 6.63 -0.87
N PRO A 94 -7.33 5.61 -0.62
CA PRO A 94 -8.78 5.81 -0.65
C PRO A 94 -9.28 6.85 0.37
N ALA A 95 -8.66 6.91 1.55
CA ALA A 95 -9.06 7.86 2.59
C ALA A 95 -8.70 9.31 2.21
N PHE A 96 -7.64 9.52 1.43
CA PHE A 96 -7.22 10.85 0.96
C PHE A 96 -8.36 11.61 0.25
N GLU A 97 -9.01 10.97 -0.73
CA GLU A 97 -10.08 11.61 -1.48
C GLU A 97 -11.29 11.93 -0.60
N GLN A 98 -11.60 11.04 0.36
CA GLN A 98 -12.69 11.26 1.32
C GLN A 98 -12.42 12.47 2.22
N VAL A 99 -11.19 12.63 2.73
CA VAL A 99 -10.83 13.79 3.54
C VAL A 99 -10.85 15.06 2.70
N MET A 100 -10.32 15.02 1.48
CA MET A 100 -10.32 16.17 0.56
C MET A 100 -11.72 16.61 0.14
N ALA A 101 -12.70 15.70 0.07
CA ALA A 101 -14.10 16.03 -0.20
C ALA A 101 -14.76 16.79 0.97
N ARG A 102 -14.38 16.44 2.21
CA ARG A 102 -14.85 17.07 3.45
C ARG A 102 -14.16 18.40 3.75
N LEU A 103 -13.01 18.68 3.15
CA LEU A 103 -12.24 19.90 3.38
C LEU A 103 -13.07 21.17 3.13
N ARG A 104 -13.19 22.00 4.16
CA ARG A 104 -13.77 23.35 4.10
C ARG A 104 -12.84 24.31 4.83
N VAL A 105 -12.31 25.30 4.11
CA VAL A 105 -11.52 26.39 4.70
C VAL A 105 -12.42 27.62 4.81
N PRO A 106 -12.71 28.10 6.04
CA PRO A 106 -13.53 29.30 6.24
C PRO A 106 -12.94 30.51 5.53
N ARG A 107 -13.83 31.40 5.08
CA ARG A 107 -13.47 32.69 4.46
C ARG A 107 -14.28 33.79 5.14
N ARG A 108 -13.73 35.01 5.17
CA ARG A 108 -14.40 36.17 5.76
C ARG A 108 -15.73 36.49 5.07
N ILE A 109 -15.81 36.29 3.75
CA ILE A 109 -17.00 36.54 2.94
C ILE A 109 -17.14 35.41 1.90
N GLY A 110 -18.37 34.93 1.70
CA GLY A 110 -18.72 33.95 0.65
C GLY A 110 -18.51 32.48 1.04
N ARG A 111 -18.59 31.60 0.03
CA ARG A 111 -18.53 30.14 0.22
C ARG A 111 -17.16 29.70 0.77
N PRO A 112 -17.11 28.73 1.70
CA PRO A 112 -15.86 28.13 2.16
C PRO A 112 -15.04 27.60 0.98
N ARG A 113 -13.72 27.80 1.06
CA ARG A 113 -12.81 27.32 0.04
C ARG A 113 -12.63 25.80 0.20
N VAL A 114 -12.78 25.10 -0.91
CA VAL A 114 -12.65 23.62 -0.95
C VAL A 114 -11.36 23.14 -1.63
N THR A 115 -10.71 24.02 -2.40
CA THR A 115 -9.49 23.74 -3.18
C THR A 115 -8.31 24.55 -2.64
N PRO A 116 -7.47 24.00 -1.72
CA PRO A 116 -6.28 24.69 -1.22
C PRO A 116 -5.23 24.92 -2.32
N ASP A 117 -4.29 25.85 -2.11
CA ASP A 117 -3.22 26.12 -3.10
C ASP A 117 -2.19 25.01 -3.11
N VAL A 118 -1.85 24.52 -1.92
CA VAL A 118 -0.78 23.56 -1.69
C VAL A 118 -1.29 22.48 -0.73
N VAL A 119 -0.97 21.23 -1.04
CA VAL A 119 -1.15 20.10 -0.12
C VAL A 119 0.22 19.51 0.20
N LEU A 120 0.53 19.51 1.49
CA LEU A 120 1.66 18.84 2.11
C LEU A 120 1.16 17.51 2.65
N ALA A 121 1.71 16.40 2.16
CA ALA A 121 1.29 15.09 2.62
C ALA A 121 2.46 14.10 2.63
N ASP A 122 2.27 13.05 3.43
CA ASP A 122 3.26 12.01 3.59
C ASP A 122 3.53 11.26 2.29
N LYS A 123 4.72 10.66 2.24
CA LYS A 123 5.19 9.80 1.16
C LYS A 123 4.22 8.66 0.80
N ALA A 124 3.40 8.19 1.76
CA ALA A 124 2.35 7.19 1.52
C ALA A 124 1.28 7.68 0.53
N TYR A 125 1.05 9.00 0.43
CA TYR A 125 0.11 9.64 -0.49
C TYR A 125 0.71 9.95 -1.88
N SER A 126 1.83 9.31 -2.24
CA SER A 126 2.56 9.57 -3.49
C SER A 126 1.92 8.98 -4.75
N SER A 127 0.77 8.29 -4.63
CA SER A 127 0.15 7.53 -5.71
C SER A 127 -0.18 8.41 -6.94
N ARG A 128 -0.17 7.79 -8.13
CA ARG A 128 -0.53 8.48 -9.37
C ARG A 128 -1.96 9.02 -9.34
N ALA A 129 -2.89 8.28 -8.73
CA ALA A 129 -4.29 8.68 -8.58
C ALA A 129 -4.40 9.98 -7.75
N ILE A 130 -3.74 10.04 -6.59
CA ILE A 130 -3.74 11.24 -5.73
C ILE A 130 -3.14 12.43 -6.48
N ARG A 131 -2.00 12.24 -7.14
CA ARG A 131 -1.37 13.33 -7.90
C ARG A 131 -2.25 13.80 -9.08
N LEU A 132 -2.99 12.90 -9.72
CA LEU A 132 -3.94 13.26 -10.77
C LEU A 132 -5.12 14.05 -10.20
N HIS A 133 -5.71 13.58 -9.09
CA HIS A 133 -6.78 14.26 -8.38
C HIS A 133 -6.38 15.69 -8.01
N LEU A 134 -5.17 15.89 -7.47
CA LEU A 134 -4.67 17.23 -7.13
C LEU A 134 -4.44 18.11 -8.36
N ARG A 135 -3.87 17.55 -9.44
CA ARG A 135 -3.64 18.29 -10.70
C ARG A 135 -4.94 18.75 -11.36
N GLN A 136 -5.96 17.88 -11.41
CA GLN A 136 -7.28 18.21 -11.97
C GLN A 136 -7.92 19.39 -11.22
N ARG A 137 -7.66 19.49 -9.91
CA ARG A 137 -8.16 20.56 -9.05
C ARG A 137 -7.22 21.78 -8.98
N LYS A 138 -6.15 21.80 -9.77
CA LYS A 138 -5.11 22.85 -9.78
C LYS A 138 -4.44 23.06 -8.41
N ILE A 139 -4.31 22.00 -7.63
CA ILE A 139 -3.68 22.01 -6.30
C ILE A 139 -2.22 21.56 -6.44
N ARG A 140 -1.28 22.33 -5.89
CA ARG A 140 0.14 21.98 -5.88
C ARG A 140 0.41 20.88 -4.86
N ALA A 141 0.92 19.73 -5.32
CA ALA A 141 1.24 18.59 -4.47
C ALA A 141 2.70 18.62 -4.01
N VAL A 142 2.95 18.85 -2.72
CA VAL A 142 4.27 18.74 -2.09
C VAL A 142 4.32 17.42 -1.33
N ILE A 143 4.49 16.34 -2.11
CA ILE A 143 4.51 14.96 -1.61
C ILE A 143 5.83 14.32 -2.05
N PRO A 144 6.63 13.75 -1.14
CA PRO A 144 7.86 13.06 -1.50
C PRO A 144 7.59 11.85 -2.40
N GLN A 145 8.50 11.54 -3.33
CA GLN A 145 8.43 10.33 -4.12
C GLN A 145 9.13 9.15 -3.39
N PRO A 146 8.51 7.97 -3.33
CA PRO A 146 9.18 6.74 -2.94
C PRO A 146 10.39 6.37 -3.79
N ALA A 147 11.42 5.84 -3.14
CA ALA A 147 12.70 5.53 -3.76
C ALA A 147 12.55 4.41 -4.81
N ASP A 148 11.71 3.43 -4.50
CA ASP A 148 11.25 2.37 -5.39
C ASP A 148 10.50 2.93 -6.60
N GLN A 149 9.57 3.88 -6.41
CA GLN A 149 8.88 4.53 -7.51
C GLN A 149 9.84 5.34 -8.39
N ALA A 150 10.80 6.04 -7.79
CA ALA A 150 11.82 6.78 -8.51
C ALA A 150 12.76 5.85 -9.30
N ALA A 151 13.18 4.73 -8.70
CA ALA A 151 14.02 3.72 -9.33
C ALA A 151 13.29 3.03 -10.49
N ASN A 152 12.03 2.63 -10.28
CA ASN A 152 11.20 2.02 -11.32
C ASN A 152 11.01 2.99 -12.50
N ARG A 153 10.75 4.27 -12.21
CA ARG A 153 10.68 5.32 -13.23
C ARG A 153 11.98 5.40 -14.06
N LYS A 154 13.14 5.45 -13.40
CA LYS A 154 14.45 5.48 -14.07
C LYS A 154 14.68 4.24 -14.92
N ARG A 155 14.34 3.05 -14.43
CA ARG A 155 14.45 1.78 -15.16
C ARG A 155 13.62 1.74 -16.44
N ARG A 156 12.49 2.46 -16.48
CA ARG A 156 11.65 2.60 -17.68
C ARG A 156 12.21 3.59 -18.72
N GLY A 157 13.32 4.27 -18.43
CA GLY A 157 13.98 5.20 -19.35
C GLY A 157 13.01 6.27 -19.86
N ARG A 158 12.93 6.43 -21.19
CA ARG A 158 12.05 7.41 -21.84
C ARG A 158 10.56 7.20 -21.50
N LEU A 159 10.12 5.95 -21.30
CA LEU A 159 8.74 5.62 -20.95
C LEU A 159 8.39 5.93 -19.49
N GLY A 160 9.38 6.25 -18.65
CA GLY A 160 9.17 6.59 -17.24
C GLY A 160 8.58 8.00 -17.02
N GLY A 161 8.70 8.89 -17.99
CA GLY A 161 8.21 10.26 -17.88
C GLY A 161 8.97 11.15 -16.87
N ARG A 162 8.53 12.41 -16.79
CA ARG A 162 9.14 13.46 -15.96
C ARG A 162 8.93 13.17 -14.46
N PRO A 163 9.94 13.39 -13.59
CA PRO A 163 9.73 13.27 -12.15
C PRO A 163 8.66 14.28 -11.69
N PRO A 164 7.84 13.92 -10.69
CA PRO A 164 6.97 14.89 -10.06
C PRO A 164 7.78 16.03 -9.42
N ALA A 165 7.30 17.27 -9.55
CA ALA A 165 7.87 18.39 -8.80
C ALA A 165 7.72 18.13 -7.30
N PHE A 166 8.78 18.41 -6.55
CA PHE A 166 8.81 18.30 -5.09
C PHE A 166 9.67 19.43 -4.54
N ASP A 167 9.10 20.21 -3.64
CA ASP A 167 9.78 21.30 -2.95
C ASP A 167 10.12 20.86 -1.53
N ARG A 168 11.41 20.74 -1.24
CA ARG A 168 11.92 20.29 0.06
C ARG A 168 11.69 21.31 1.16
N GLU A 169 11.80 22.61 0.85
CA GLU A 169 11.67 23.67 1.86
C GLU A 169 10.21 23.81 2.27
N THR A 170 9.30 23.83 1.30
CA THR A 170 7.85 23.81 1.60
C THR A 170 7.48 22.53 2.37
N TYR A 171 8.10 21.38 2.08
CA TYR A 171 7.83 20.13 2.80
C TYR A 171 8.17 20.19 4.31
N LYS A 172 9.18 20.96 4.71
CA LYS A 172 9.53 21.13 6.14
C LYS A 172 8.41 21.81 6.94
N GLN A 173 7.55 22.57 6.28
CA GLN A 173 6.40 23.24 6.90
C GLN A 173 5.21 22.29 7.14
N ARG A 174 5.34 21.00 6.82
CA ARG A 174 4.30 20.02 7.13
C ARG A 174 4.15 19.94 8.65
N ASN A 175 2.92 20.12 9.13
CA ASN A 175 2.52 19.87 10.51
C ASN A 175 3.05 18.50 10.97
N THR A 176 4.01 18.51 11.90
CA THR A 176 4.66 17.33 12.48
C THR A 176 4.59 17.45 13.99
#